data_AF-A0A6I5VKD9-F1
#
_entry.id   AF-A0A6I5VKD9-F1
#
_cell.length_a   1.000
_cell.length_b   1.000
_cell.length_c   1.000
_cell.angle_alpha   90.00
_cell.angle_beta   90.00
_cell.angle_gamma   90.00
#
_symmetry.space_group_name_H-M   'P 1'
#
loop_
_entity.id
_entity.type
_entity.pdbx_description
1 polymer ?
#
loop_
_entity_poly.entity_id
_entity_poly.type
_entity_poly.pdbx_seq_one_letter_code
_entity_poly.pdbx_strand_id
1 'polypeptide(L)' 'MDEGPEAARACYGANADRLAELKARYDPDNVFRRNQNVPPMKRG' A
#
# COMPACT_ATOMS: atom_id res chain seq x y z
N MET A 1 -14.29 8.76 0.48
CA MET A 1 -12.95 9.03 -0.06
C MET A 1 -12.16 7.76 0.15
N ASP A 2 -12.09 6.90 -0.87
CA ASP A 2 -11.29 5.68 -0.80
C ASP A 2 -9.84 6.14 -0.98
N GLU A 3 -9.06 6.17 0.11
CA GLU A 3 -7.61 6.40 0.09
C GLU A 3 -6.91 5.16 -0.50
N GLY A 4 -7.34 4.82 -1.71
CA GLY A 4 -6.89 3.68 -2.46
C GLY A 4 -5.52 3.92 -3.10
N PRO A 5 -5.06 2.99 -3.96
CA PRO A 5 -3.73 3.01 -4.57
C PRO A 5 -3.32 4.32 -5.26
N GLU A 6 -4.29 5.17 -5.63
CA GLU A 6 -4.03 6.51 -6.18
C GLU A 6 -3.40 7.47 -5.16
N ALA A 7 -3.80 7.41 -3.89
CA ALA A 7 -3.19 8.22 -2.82
C ALA A 7 -1.74 7.78 -2.56
N ALA A 8 -1.47 6.47 -2.56
CA ALA A 8 -0.13 5.92 -2.44
C ALA A 8 0.78 6.34 -3.61
N ARG A 9 0.27 6.36 -4.85
CA ARG A 9 1.03 6.83 -6.02
C ARG A 9 1.32 8.34 -5.97
N ALA A 10 0.44 9.15 -5.41
CA ALA A 10 0.70 10.57 -5.20
C ALA A 10 1.85 10.83 -4.22
N CYS A 11 1.98 10.01 -3.17
CA CYS A 11 3.06 10.16 -2.18
C CYS A 11 4.38 9.48 -2.58
N TYR A 12 4.32 8.32 -3.23
CA TYR A 12 5.50 7.45 -3.43
C TYR A 12 5.87 7.22 -4.90
N GLY A 13 5.05 7.69 -5.84
CA GLY A 13 5.28 7.55 -7.27
C GLY A 13 5.49 6.10 -7.70
N ALA A 14 6.54 5.85 -8.48
CA ALA A 14 6.90 4.54 -9.01
C ALA A 14 7.19 3.48 -7.93
N ASN A 15 7.47 3.88 -6.68
CA ASN A 15 7.76 2.94 -5.60
C ASN A 15 6.50 2.36 -4.94
N ALA A 16 5.31 2.91 -5.21
CA ALA A 16 4.06 2.47 -4.58
C ALA A 16 3.80 0.98 -4.81
N ASP A 17 4.03 0.48 -6.02
CA ASP A 17 3.78 -0.92 -6.37
C ASP A 17 4.74 -1.87 -5.61
N ARG A 18 6.03 -1.51 -5.52
CA ARG A 18 7.02 -2.29 -4.73
C ARG A 18 6.71 -2.28 -3.23
N LEU A 19 6.22 -1.16 -2.70
CA LEU A 19 5.80 -1.07 -1.30
C LEU A 19 4.58 -1.94 -1.02
N ALA A 20 3.62 -2.01 -1.95
CA ALA A 20 2.44 -2.86 -1.84
C ALA A 20 2.81 -4.36 -1.84
N GLU A 21 3.79 -4.77 -2.66
CA GLU A 21 4.34 -6.14 -2.65
C GLU A 21 5.04 -6.48 -1.34
N LEU A 22 5.90 -5.58 -0.83
CA LEU A 22 6.58 -5.79 0.44
C LEU A 22 5.57 -5.86 1.58
N LYS A 23 4.56 -4.98 1.59
CA LYS A 23 3.54 -4.99 2.62
C LYS A 23 2.66 -6.23 2.54
N ALA A 24 2.39 -6.78 1.35
CA ALA A 24 1.73 -8.09 1.24
C ALA A 24 2.54 -9.23 1.88
N ARG A 25 3.88 -9.11 1.95
CA ARG A 25 4.75 -10.08 2.62
C ARG A 25 4.82 -9.89 4.13
N TYR A 26 4.86 -8.64 4.60
CA TYR A 26 5.18 -8.32 6.00
C TYR A 26 3.99 -7.83 6.84
N ASP A 27 2.95 -7.29 6.22
CA ASP A 27 1.72 -6.79 6.86
C ASP A 27 0.49 -7.06 5.96
N PRO A 28 0.18 -8.35 5.69
CA PRO A 28 -0.90 -8.75 4.77
C PRO A 28 -2.29 -8.27 5.22
N ASP A 29 -2.49 -8.13 6.54
CA ASP A 29 -3.75 -7.65 7.13
C ASP A 29 -3.82 -6.12 7.24
N ASN A 30 -2.81 -5.40 6.74
CA ASN A 30 -2.74 -3.94 6.75
C ASN A 30 -2.92 -3.33 8.16
N VAL A 31 -2.31 -3.95 9.18
CA VAL A 31 -2.36 -3.51 10.57
C VAL A 31 -1.75 -2.12 10.71
N PHE A 32 -0.63 -1.87 10.03
CA PHE A 32 0.05 -0.57 10.03
C PHE A 32 -0.53 0.35 8.95
N ARG A 33 -1.70 0.93 9.22
CA ARG A 33 -2.44 1.78 8.26
C ARG A 33 -2.63 3.24 8.65
N ARG A 34 -2.20 3.66 9.84
CA ARG A 34 -2.32 5.08 10.30
C ARG A 34 -1.12 5.92 9.85
N ASN A 35 -0.87 5.97 8.54
CA ASN A 35 0.17 6.75 7.88
C ASN A 35 -0.31 7.12 6.46
N GLN A 36 0.54 7.73 5.63
CA GLN A 36 0.42 7.63 4.17
C GLN A 36 0.47 6.16 3.77
N ASN A 37 -0.70 5.51 3.79
CA ASN A 37 -0.82 4.08 3.74
C ASN A 37 -0.68 3.59 2.30
N VAL A 38 0.06 2.50 2.13
CA VAL A 38 0.03 1.71 0.90
C VAL A 38 -0.72 0.43 1.26
N PRO A 39 -1.88 0.10 0.69
CA PRO A 39 -2.53 -1.17 0.96
C PRO A 39 -1.70 -2.34 0.40
N PRO A 40 -1.67 -3.52 1.07
CA PRO A 40 -0.96 -4.68 0.56
C PRO A 40 -1.57 -5.16 -0.75
N MET A 41 -0.71 -5.60 -1.68
CA MET A 41 -1.17 -6.18 -2.94
C MET A 41 -1.96 -7.47 -2.62
N LYS A 42 -3.23 -7.54 -3.06
CA LYS A 42 -4.01 -8.77 -2.96
C LYS A 42 -3.37 -9.82 -3.85
N ARG A 43 -2.92 -10.93 -3.27
CA ARG A 43 -2.64 -12.13 -4.06
C ARG A 43 -4.00 -12.66 -4.51
N GLY A 44 -4.22 -12.67 -5.82
CA GLY A 44 -5.40 -13.30 -6.44
C GLY A 44 -5.45 -14.78 -6.14
#